data_AF-A0A7W8N7R4-F1
#
_entry.id   AF-A0A7W8N7R4-F1
#
_cell.length_a   1.000
_cell.length_b   1.000
_cell.length_c   1.000
_cell.angle_alpha   90.00
_cell.angle_beta   90.00
_cell.angle_gamma   90.00
#
_symmetry.space_group_name_H-M   'P 1'
#
loop_
_entity.id
_entity.type
_entity.pdbx_description
1 polymer ?
#
loop_
_entity_poly.entity_id
_entity_poly.type
_entity_poly.pdbx_seq_one_letter_code
_entity_poly.pdbx_strand_id
1 'polypeptide(L)' 'MFEKYNDMALVSQPHDLANGYKEIAQLVIEQALFRFERERLMRDIDKALEERNEPLFLTLAQQYNELLARYRHLEDVHA' A
#
# COMPACT_ATOMS: atom_id res chain seq x y z
N MET A 1 -21.86 45.16 -26.56
CA MET A 1 -22.60 44.03 -25.96
C MET A 1 -21.64 42.86 -25.84
N PHE A 2 -20.80 42.89 -24.81
CA PHE A 2 -19.69 41.95 -24.61
C PHE A 2 -19.95 41.16 -23.32
N GLU A 3 -21.04 40.41 -23.29
CA GLU A 3 -21.41 39.60 -22.12
C GLU A 3 -22.07 38.31 -22.61
N LYS A 4 -21.27 37.35 -23.08
CA LYS A 4 -21.75 35.97 -23.18
C LYS A 4 -20.67 34.88 -23.25
N TYR A 5 -19.52 35.10 -22.63
CA TYR A 5 -18.47 34.08 -22.54
C TYR A 5 -17.76 34.04 -21.18
N ASN A 6 -18.44 34.45 -20.10
CA ASN A 6 -17.81 34.47 -18.77
C ASN A 6 -18.26 33.34 -17.83
N ASP A 7 -19.13 32.43 -18.25
CA ASP A 7 -19.65 31.35 -17.37
C ASP A 7 -18.89 30.02 -17.50
N MET A 8 -17.88 29.92 -18.37
CA MET A 8 -17.11 28.68 -18.57
C MET A 8 -15.67 28.73 -18.06
N ALA A 9 -15.34 29.73 -17.25
CA ALA A 9 -14.04 29.90 -16.61
C ALA A 9 -14.09 29.77 -15.09
N LEU A 10 -15.10 29.07 -14.54
CA LEU A 10 -14.97 28.44 -13.22
C LEU A 10 -14.05 27.22 -13.40
N VAL A 11 -12.77 27.54 -13.55
CA VAL A 11 -11.63 26.64 -13.35
C VAL A 11 -11.97 25.74 -12.17
N SER A 12 -12.18 24.46 -12.46
CA SER A 12 -12.37 23.40 -11.47
C SER A 12 -11.33 23.60 -10.37
N GLN A 13 -11.81 23.74 -9.14
CA GLN A 13 -10.98 24.04 -7.98
C GLN A 13 -9.79 23.07 -7.90
N PRO A 14 -8.55 23.55 -7.63
CA PRO A 14 -7.38 22.68 -7.47
C PRO A 14 -7.44 21.81 -6.19
N HIS A 15 -8.49 21.94 -5.37
CA HIS A 15 -8.63 21.23 -4.11
C HIS A 15 -8.91 19.72 -4.25
N ASP A 16 -9.65 19.31 -5.30
CA ASP A 16 -10.01 17.89 -5.48
C ASP A 16 -8.82 17.04 -5.99
N LEU A 17 -7.96 17.64 -6.82
CA LEU A 17 -6.75 16.99 -7.33
C LEU A 17 -5.71 16.78 -6.23
N ALA A 18 -5.52 17.76 -5.34
CA ALA A 18 -4.54 17.68 -4.25
C ALA A 18 -4.87 16.54 -3.26
N ASN A 19 -6.15 16.30 -2.99
CA ASN A 19 -6.59 15.17 -2.16
C ASN A 19 -6.36 13.83 -2.86
N GLY A 20 -6.68 13.73 -4.16
CA GLY A 20 -6.42 12.52 -4.94
C GLY A 20 -4.94 12.14 -5.02
N TYR A 21 -4.04 13.11 -5.24
CA TYR A 21 -2.60 12.83 -5.23
C TYR A 21 -2.09 12.36 -3.87
N LYS A 22 -2.62 12.91 -2.77
CA LYS A 22 -2.26 12.49 -1.41
C LYS A 22 -2.71 11.05 -1.13
N GLU A 23 -3.93 10.70 -1.51
CA GLU A 23 -4.48 9.35 -1.36
C GLU A 23 -3.72 8.33 -2.21
N ILE A 24 -3.40 8.67 -3.46
CA ILE A 24 -2.58 7.82 -4.34
C ILE A 24 -1.17 7.65 -3.78
N ALA A 25 -0.53 8.73 -3.33
CA ALA A 25 0.80 8.66 -2.73
C ALA A 25 0.82 7.78 -1.47
N GLN A 26 -0.21 7.90 -0.62
CA GLN A 26 -0.35 7.06 0.55
C GLN A 26 -0.51 5.58 0.17
N LEU A 27 -1.37 5.26 -0.80
CA LEU A 27 -1.55 3.89 -1.29
C LEU A 27 -0.25 3.30 -1.85
N VAL A 28 0.51 4.09 -2.63
CA VAL A 28 1.79 3.66 -3.20
C VAL A 28 2.80 3.36 -2.09
N ILE A 29 2.88 4.20 -1.05
CA ILE A 29 3.77 3.98 0.09
C ILE A 29 3.35 2.73 0.86
N GLU A 30 2.07 2.56 1.15
CA GLU A 30 1.54 1.40 1.87
C GLU A 30 1.80 0.10 1.10
N GLN A 31 1.60 0.09 -0.22
CA GLN A 31 1.94 -1.05 -1.07
C GLN A 31 3.43 -1.36 -1.09
N ALA A 32 4.28 -0.33 -1.18
CA ALA A 32 5.73 -0.51 -1.19
C ALA A 32 6.22 -1.08 0.15
N LEU A 33 5.70 -0.55 1.26
CA LEU A 33 6.02 -1.02 2.60
C LEU A 33 5.59 -2.48 2.80
N PHE A 34 4.35 -2.82 2.42
CA PHE A 34 3.84 -4.18 2.49
C PHE A 34 4.70 -5.16 1.70
N ARG A 35 5.03 -4.84 0.44
CA ARG A 35 5.86 -5.70 -0.41
C ARG A 35 7.25 -5.92 0.21
N PHE A 36 7.88 -4.85 0.69
CA PHE A 36 9.19 -4.92 1.33
C PHE A 36 9.18 -5.81 2.57
N GLU A 37 8.22 -5.59 3.48
CA GLU A 37 8.11 -6.37 4.73
C GLU A 37 7.78 -7.84 4.44
N ARG A 38 6.89 -8.09 3.47
CA ARG A 38 6.53 -9.45 3.05
C ARG A 38 7.73 -10.20 2.50
N GLU A 39 8.49 -9.59 1.60
CA GLU A 39 9.70 -10.19 1.04
C GLU A 39 10.79 -10.40 2.09
N ARG A 40 10.93 -9.46 3.04
CA ARG A 40 11.89 -9.62 4.15
C ARG A 40 11.53 -10.83 5.00
N LEU A 41 10.27 -10.93 5.43
CA LEU A 41 9.80 -12.05 6.24
C LEU A 41 9.93 -13.39 5.51
N MET A 42 9.62 -13.45 4.21
CA MET A 42 9.83 -14.67 3.42
C MET A 42 11.31 -15.10 3.41
N ARG A 43 12.24 -14.17 3.17
CA ARG A 43 13.68 -14.48 3.20
C ARG A 43 14.13 -14.96 4.58
N ASP A 44 13.64 -14.34 5.65
CA ASP A 44 13.98 -14.72 7.01
C ASP A 44 13.40 -16.10 7.38
N ILE A 45 12.19 -16.41 6.89
CA ILE A 45 11.55 -17.73 7.03
C ILE A 45 12.37 -18.80 6.31
N ASP A 46 12.76 -18.55 5.06
CA ASP A 46 13.58 -19.49 4.28
C ASP A 46 14.89 -19.79 5.00
N LYS A 47 15.55 -18.75 5.53
CA LYS A 47 16.76 -18.91 6.33
C LYS A 47 16.53 -19.72 7.61
N ALA A 48 15.43 -19.46 8.32
CA ALA A 48 15.07 -20.24 9.52
C ALA A 48 14.82 -21.72 9.20
N LEU A 49 14.25 -22.02 8.02
CA LEU A 49 14.07 -23.39 7.53
C LEU A 49 15.39 -24.05 7.18
N GLU A 50 16.31 -23.34 6.50
CA GLU A 50 17.67 -23.83 6.20
C GLU A 50 18.45 -24.18 7.47
N GLU A 51 18.36 -23.32 8.49
CA GLU A 51 19.00 -23.51 9.79
C GLU A 51 18.28 -24.54 10.69
N ARG A 52 17.13 -25.08 10.24
CA ARG A 52 16.23 -25.96 11.02
C ARG A 52 15.83 -25.36 12.37
N ASN A 53 15.72 -24.04 12.42
CA ASN A 53 15.39 -23.30 13.63
C ASN A 53 13.86 -23.13 13.74
N GLU A 54 13.22 -24.17 14.27
CA GLU A 54 11.76 -24.23 14.41
C GLU A 54 11.14 -23.08 15.23
N PRO A 55 11.69 -22.66 16.40
CA PRO A 55 11.15 -21.52 17.15
C PRO A 55 11.18 -20.22 16.36
N LEU A 56 12.26 -20.00 15.60
CA LEU A 56 12.41 -18.81 14.77
C LEU A 56 11.44 -18.85 13.59
N PHE A 57 11.31 -20.00 12.93
CA PHE A 57 10.33 -20.21 11.86
C PHE A 57 8.91 -19.90 12.33
N LEU A 58 8.46 -20.46 13.46
CA LEU A 58 7.11 -20.24 13.99
C LEU A 58 6.86 -18.76 14.29
N THR A 59 7.86 -18.08 14.88
CA THR A 59 7.78 -16.65 15.19
C THR A 59 7.64 -15.82 13.91
N LEU A 60 8.46 -16.10 12.90
CA LEU A 60 8.44 -15.38 11.62
C LEU A 60 7.17 -15.68 10.81
N ALA A 61 6.70 -16.92 10.81
CA ALA A 61 5.45 -17.31 10.17
C ALA A 61 4.25 -16.61 10.81
N GLN A 62 4.25 -16.45 12.14
CA GLN A 62 3.22 -15.67 12.81
C GLN A 62 3.27 -14.19 12.41
N GLN A 63 4.45 -13.57 12.38
CA GLN A 63 4.61 -12.18 11.91
C GLN A 63 4.16 -12.02 10.46
N TYR A 64 4.43 -12.99 9.60
CA TYR A 64 3.99 -13.00 8.21
C TYR A 64 2.47 -13.06 8.09
N ASN A 65 1.82 -13.94 8.86
CA ASN A 65 0.36 -14.04 8.88
C ASN A 65 -0.30 -12.77 9.44
N GLU A 66 0.29 -12.14 10.47
CA GLU A 66 -0.17 -10.86 10.97
C GLU A 66 -0.03 -9.74 9.94
N LEU A 67 1.07 -9.73 9.18
CA LEU A 67 1.29 -8.79 8.09
C LEU A 67 0.19 -8.94 7.03
N LEU A 68 -0.08 -10.17 6.58
CA LEU A 68 -1.16 -10.44 5.63
C LEU A 68 -2.53 -10.02 6.17
N ALA A 69 -2.80 -10.24 7.45
CA ALA A 69 -4.05 -9.82 8.06
C ALA A 69 -4.21 -8.29 8.09
N ARG A 70 -3.14 -7.55 8.41
CA ARG A 70 -3.14 -6.07 8.43
C ARG A 70 -3.36 -5.47 7.05
N TYR A 71 -2.72 -6.05 6.03
CA TYR A 71 -2.76 -5.54 4.66
C TYR A 71 -3.76 -6.27 3.74
N ARG A 72 -4.68 -7.06 4.29
CA ARG A 72 -5.73 -7.76 3.51
C ARG A 72 -6.49 -6.82 2.58
N HIS A 73 -6.74 -5.59 3.03
CA HIS A 73 -7.42 -4.54 2.26
C HIS A 73 -6.62 -4.05 1.03
N LEU A 74 -5.30 -4.27 0.99
CA LEU A 74 -4.46 -3.96 -0.18
C LEU A 74 -4.39 -5.13 -1.17
N GLU A 75 -4.75 -6.35 -0.76
CA GLU A 75 -4.72 -7.55 -1.60
C GLU A 75 -5.94 -7.61 -2.55
N ASP A 76 -7.10 -7.10 -2.11
CA ASP A 76 -8.35 -7.06 -2.89
C ASP A 76 -8.34 -6.10 -4.10
N VAL A 77 -7.30 -5.28 -4.27
CA VAL A 77 -7.19 -4.33 -5.40
C VAL A 77 -6.81 -5.03 -6.73
N HIS A 78 -6.53 -6.35 -6.70
CA HIS A 78 -6.13 -7.15 -7.86
C HIS A 78 -7.08 -8.32 -8.20
N ALA A 79 -8.30 -8.38 -7.66
CA ALA A 79 -9.30 -9.39 -8.00
C ALA A 79 -10.16 -9.02 -9.22
#